data_AF-L0H071-F1
#
_entry.id   AF-L0H071-F1
#
_cell.length_a   1.000
_cell.length_b   1.000
_cell.length_c   1.000
_cell.angle_alpha   90.00
_cell.angle_beta   90.00
_cell.angle_gamma   90.00
#
_symmetry.space_group_name_H-M   'P 1'
#
loop_
_entity.id
_entity.type
_entity.pdbx_description
1 polymer ?
#
loop_
_entity_poly.entity_id
_entity_poly.type
_entity_poly.pdbx_seq_one_letter_code
_entity_poly.pdbx_strand_id
1 'polypeptide(L)'
;MRIVDRYFYQDKGQVSSAMSRQAAAEARWLAGATLDQARPLTDEERERRIKELAYFRAQRRGFAPGYEIEDWLAAEEEVDNRPRFLQ
;
A
#
# COMPACT_ATOMS: atom_id res chain seq x y z
N MET A 1 41.33 -7.53 17.88
CA MET A 1 41.12 -8.80 18.60
C MET A 1 39.61 -9.04 18.71
N ARG A 2 39.13 -10.04 17.97
CA ARG A 2 37.88 -10.85 18.10
C ARG A 2 36.53 -10.15 18.24
N ILE A 3 35.73 -10.25 17.18
CA ILE A 3 34.41 -10.88 17.26
C ILE A 3 34.35 -11.96 16.16
N VAL A 4 34.27 -13.21 16.62
CA VAL A 4 33.65 -14.41 16.01
C VAL A 4 32.48 -14.07 15.06
N ASP A 5 32.12 -14.72 13.97
CA ASP A 5 32.38 -16.04 13.42
C ASP A 5 31.97 -15.99 11.93
N ARG A 6 32.88 -16.40 11.05
CA ARG A 6 32.65 -17.48 10.10
C ARG A 6 31.28 -17.52 9.39
N TYR A 7 31.08 -16.66 8.38
CA TYR A 7 30.29 -17.08 7.20
C TYR A 7 31.23 -17.73 6.19
N PHE A 8 31.41 -19.03 6.40
CA PHE A 8 32.04 -19.95 5.48
C PHE A 8 31.10 -20.11 4.27
N TYR A 9 31.37 -19.44 3.15
CA TYR A 9 30.77 -19.79 1.86
C TYR A 9 31.84 -20.43 0.99
N GLN A 10 32.05 -21.71 1.23
CA GLN A 10 32.73 -22.60 0.29
C GLN A 10 32.03 -23.95 0.32
N ASP A 11 30.99 -24.09 -0.49
CA ASP A 11 30.69 -25.37 -1.15
C ASP A 11 29.96 -25.10 -2.47
N LYS A 12 30.53 -25.61 -3.55
CA LYS A 12 29.99 -25.48 -4.90
C LYS A 12 28.94 -26.58 -5.09
N GLY A 13 27.68 -26.18 -5.29
CA GLY A 13 26.75 -27.00 -6.07
C GLY A 13 25.43 -27.46 -5.45
N GLN A 14 25.01 -26.98 -4.27
CA GLN A 14 23.72 -27.43 -3.68
C GLN A 14 22.80 -26.36 -3.06
N VAL A 15 23.05 -25.06 -3.23
CA VAL A 15 22.12 -23.99 -2.77
C VAL A 15 21.34 -23.34 -3.93
N SER A 16 20.72 -24.11 -4.83
CA SER A 16 20.32 -23.51 -6.14
C SER A 16 18.92 -23.79 -6.68
N SER A 17 17.95 -24.31 -5.92
CA SER A 17 16.57 -24.42 -6.47
C SER A 17 15.48 -23.84 -5.58
N ALA A 18 15.53 -24.05 -4.27
CA ALA A 18 14.52 -23.54 -3.34
C ALA A 18 14.61 -22.02 -3.15
N MET A 19 15.79 -21.47 -2.83
CA MET A 19 15.97 -20.02 -2.66
C MET A 19 15.77 -19.23 -3.96
N SER A 20 16.12 -19.78 -5.13
CA SER A 20 15.83 -19.14 -6.42
C SER A 20 14.33 -19.18 -6.78
N ARG A 21 13.62 -20.25 -6.44
CA ARG A 21 12.16 -20.32 -6.61
C ARG A 21 11.43 -19.41 -5.62
N GLN A 22 11.93 -19.31 -4.39
CA GLN A 22 11.40 -18.43 -3.36
C GLN A 22 11.64 -16.95 -3.71
N ALA A 23 12.85 -16.58 -4.15
CA ALA A 23 13.14 -15.25 -4.67
C ALA A 23 12.30 -14.90 -5.91
N ALA A 24 12.06 -15.86 -6.82
CA ALA A 24 11.17 -15.66 -7.96
C ALA A 24 9.68 -15.54 -7.54
N ALA A 25 9.26 -16.25 -6.49
CA ALA A 25 7.91 -16.15 -5.94
C ALA A 25 7.71 -14.80 -5.22
N GLU A 26 8.68 -14.37 -4.42
CA GLU A 26 8.67 -13.06 -3.75
C GLU A 26 8.67 -11.92 -4.77
N ALA A 27 9.50 -11.99 -5.81
CA ALA A 27 9.48 -11.02 -6.90
C ALA A 27 8.12 -10.96 -7.61
N ARG A 28 7.45 -12.11 -7.81
CA ARG A 28 6.10 -12.17 -8.40
C ARG A 28 5.03 -11.59 -7.48
N TRP A 29 5.10 -11.85 -6.17
CA TRP A 29 4.20 -11.27 -5.18
C TRP A 29 4.37 -9.75 -5.08
N LEU A 30 5.61 -9.27 -4.99
CA LEU A 30 5.91 -7.84 -4.96
C LEU A 30 5.51 -7.14 -6.27
N ALA A 31 5.74 -7.77 -7.42
CA ALA A 31 5.29 -7.25 -8.72
C ALA A 31 3.76 -7.18 -8.80
N GLY A 32 3.05 -8.24 -8.36
CA GLY A 32 1.59 -8.27 -8.32
C GLY A 32 1.02 -7.18 -7.41
N ALA A 33 1.57 -7.03 -6.20
CA ALA A 33 1.17 -5.99 -5.26
C ALA A 33 1.46 -4.58 -5.81
N THR A 34 2.61 -4.38 -6.46
CA THR A 34 2.97 -3.09 -7.07
C THR A 34 2.02 -2.74 -8.22
N LEU A 35 1.64 -3.71 -9.06
CA LEU A 35 0.69 -3.50 -10.15
C LEU A 35 -0.72 -3.19 -9.63
N ASP A 36 -1.14 -3.85 -8.53
CA ASP A 36 -2.41 -3.57 -7.87
C ASP A 36 -2.44 -2.15 -7.29
N GLN A 37 -1.35 -1.71 -6.64
CA GLN A 37 -1.22 -0.33 -6.18
C GLN A 37 -1.11 0.68 -7.33
N ALA A 38 -0.63 0.30 -8.51
CA ALA A 38 -0.54 1.21 -9.66
C ALA A 38 -1.86 1.36 -10.42
N ARG A 39 -2.83 0.45 -10.24
CA ARG A 39 -4.10 0.46 -11.00
C ARG A 39 -4.90 1.72 -10.69
N PRO A 40 -5.44 2.41 -11.73
CA PRO A 40 -6.41 3.47 -11.50
C PRO A 40 -7.61 2.95 -10.70
N LEU A 41 -8.06 3.74 -9.72
CA LEU A 41 -9.33 3.47 -9.05
C LEU A 41 -10.44 3.50 -10.09
N THR A 42 -11.40 2.59 -9.99
CA THR A 42 -12.65 2.78 -10.71
C THR A 42 -13.42 3.95 -10.10
N ASP A 43 -14.36 4.51 -10.85
CA ASP A 43 -15.17 5.63 -10.38
C ASP A 43 -15.96 5.23 -9.12
N GLU A 44 -16.44 3.99 -9.04
CA GLU A 44 -17.15 3.47 -7.86
C GLU A 44 -16.24 3.35 -6.63
N GLU A 45 -15.00 2.91 -6.82
CA GLU A 45 -14.01 2.81 -5.74
C GLU A 45 -13.61 4.21 -5.24
N ARG A 46 -13.45 5.18 -6.16
CA ARG A 46 -13.20 6.59 -5.86
C ARG A 46 -14.36 7.16 -5.03
N GLU A 47 -15.59 7.03 -5.52
CA GLU A 47 -16.79 7.51 -4.84
C GLU A 47 -16.96 6.92 -3.43
N ARG A 48 -16.73 5.61 -3.28
CA ARG A 48 -16.84 4.94 -1.98
C ARG A 48 -15.87 5.56 -0.97
N ARG A 49 -14.62 5.78 -1.38
CA ARG A 49 -13.60 6.39 -0.50
C ARG A 49 -13.95 7.83 -0.12
N ILE A 50 -14.45 8.61 -1.08
CA ILE A 50 -14.90 9.99 -0.83
C ILE A 50 -16.03 10.00 0.21
N LYS A 51 -17.04 9.13 0.03
CA LYS A 51 -18.17 8.99 0.96
C LYS A 51 -17.69 8.63 2.38
N GLU A 52 -16.78 7.67 2.50
CA GLU A 52 -16.22 7.25 3.79
C GLU A 52 -15.44 8.38 4.48
N LEU A 53 -14.57 9.08 3.75
CA LEU A 53 -13.78 10.18 4.29
C LEU A 53 -14.65 11.37 4.70
N ALA A 54 -15.61 11.76 3.87
CA ALA A 54 -16.57 12.82 4.19
C ALA A 54 -17.39 12.45 5.44
N TYR A 55 -17.83 11.19 5.54
CA TYR A 55 -18.52 10.69 6.73
C TYR A 55 -17.66 10.79 8.00
N PHE A 56 -16.40 10.36 7.96
CA PHE A 56 -15.52 10.43 9.13
C PHE A 56 -15.21 11.88 9.53
N ARG A 57 -15.05 12.79 8.56
CA ARG A 57 -14.89 14.22 8.84
C ARG A 57 -16.13 14.79 9.53
N ALA A 58 -17.32 14.45 9.03
CA ALA A 58 -18.57 14.87 9.63
C ALA A 58 -18.74 14.27 11.04
N GLN A 59 -18.39 13.00 11.22
CA GLN A 59 -18.44 12.32 12.50
C GLN A 59 -17.53 12.99 13.54
N ARG A 60 -16.30 13.38 13.17
CA ARG A 60 -15.34 14.05 14.07
C ARG A 60 -15.85 15.38 14.63
N ARG A 61 -16.76 16.04 13.92
CA ARG A 61 -17.42 17.29 14.36
C ARG A 61 -18.85 17.09 14.86
N GLY A 62 -19.28 15.84 15.08
CA GLY A 62 -20.62 15.53 15.57
C GLY A 62 -21.73 15.81 14.57
N PHE A 63 -21.44 15.74 13.26
CA PHE A 63 -22.37 15.99 12.16
C PHE A 63 -23.00 17.39 12.22
N ALA A 64 -22.24 18.40 12.64
CA ALA A 64 -22.69 19.79 12.61
C ALA A 64 -23.11 20.20 11.17
N PRO A 65 -24.30 20.78 10.98
CA PRO A 65 -24.81 21.14 9.65
C PRO A 65 -24.07 22.35 9.06
N GLY A 66 -24.11 22.47 7.73
CA GLY A 66 -23.53 23.61 7.00
C GLY A 66 -22.06 23.44 6.64
N TYR A 67 -21.54 22.22 6.72
CA TYR A 67 -20.17 21.88 6.35
C TYR A 67 -20.10 20.65 5.43
N GLU A 68 -21.25 20.18 4.93
CA GLU A 68 -21.36 18.97 4.15
C GLU A 68 -20.49 19.08 2.90
N ILE A 69 -20.64 20.18 2.14
CA ILE A 69 -19.92 20.40 0.90
C ILE A 69 -18.41 20.45 1.14
N GLU A 70 -17.97 21.12 2.19
CA GLU A 70 -16.56 21.23 2.57
C GLU A 70 -15.95 19.87 2.90
N ASP A 71 -16.71 18.99 3.57
CA ASP A 71 -16.26 17.63 3.84
C ASP A 71 -16.15 16.78 2.59
N TRP A 72 -17.13 16.91 1.69
CA TRP A 72 -17.10 16.24 0.40
C TRP A 72 -15.90 16.70 -0.41
N LEU A 73 -15.69 18.02 -0.56
CA LEU A 73 -14.55 18.58 -1.31
C LEU A 73 -13.20 18.18 -0.70
N ALA A 74 -13.06 18.24 0.63
CA ALA A 74 -11.83 17.83 1.30
C ALA A 74 -11.58 16.32 1.15
N ALA A 75 -12.64 15.50 1.10
CA ALA A 75 -12.54 14.07 0.83
C ALA A 75 -12.15 13.78 -0.63
N GLU A 76 -12.70 14.51 -1.60
CA GLU A 76 -12.29 14.42 -3.00
C GLU A 76 -10.81 14.75 -3.18
N GLU A 77 -10.37 15.88 -2.62
CA GLU A 77 -8.97 16.31 -2.68
C GLU A 77 -8.04 15.26 -2.07
N GLU A 78 -8.41 14.68 -0.92
CA GLU A 78 -7.62 13.64 -0.27
C GLU A 78 -7.52 12.36 -1.13
N VAL A 79 -8.60 11.93 -1.78
CA VAL A 79 -8.58 10.76 -2.66
C VAL A 79 -7.76 11.01 -3.93
N ASP A 80 -7.86 12.20 -4.50
CA ASP A 80 -7.18 12.56 -5.75
C ASP A 80 -5.68 12.83 -5.53
N ASN A 81 -5.30 13.41 -4.38
CA ASN A 81 -3.91 13.74 -4.07
C ASN A 81 -3.14 12.61 -3.37
N ARG A 82 -3.80 11.54 -2.91
CA ARG A 82 -3.12 10.46 -2.20
C ARG A 82 -2.31 9.59 -3.18
N PRO A 83 -0.97 9.57 -3.06
CA PRO A 83 -0.15 8.68 -3.87
C PRO A 83 -0.48 7.24 -3.49
N ARG A 84 -0.73 6.38 -4.49
CA ARG A 84 -1.14 4.98 -4.27
C ARG A 84 -0.10 4.10 -3.58
N PHE A 85 1.09 4.63 -3.29
CA PHE A 85 2.23 3.90 -2.72
C PHE A 85 2.30 3.94 -1.17
N LEU A 86 1.36 4.61 -0.49
CA LEU A 86 1.35 4.77 0.98
C LEU A 86 0.11 4.13 1.65
N GLN A 87 0.04 2.80 1.63
CA GLN A 87 -0.84 1.99 2.48
C GLN A 87 -0.08 0.79 3.06
#